data_AF-A0A6G3ZVM6-F1
#
_entry.id   AF-A0A6G3ZVM6-F1
#
_cell.length_a   1.000
_cell.length_b   1.000
_cell.length_c   1.000
_cell.angle_alpha   90.00
_cell.angle_beta   90.00
_cell.angle_gamma   90.00
#
_symmetry.space_group_name_H-M   'P 1'
#
loop_
_entity.id
_entity.type
_entity.pdbx_description
1 polymer ?
#
loop_
_entity_poly.entity_id
_entity_poly.type
_entity_poly.pdbx_seq_one_letter_code
_entity_poly.pdbx_strand_id
1 'polypeptide(L)'
;MIDWDQGIVMESMLVRVGLQVVLVRRSDGNVQPAVHYTDSLPVLAPGDCVLLNVTAVQLGLGSGGYHFVAALLASNKRLTNSQSAGHIMKMKYTPLQRAVRSVEEPVSPYHDLFQGDVRLDGLPVLLGELHSMLPVAICWLRYRNRGLSSRLRIAYIMTDGGALPMAWSEHVAELERLEWLETTITYGQAYGGKLEAVNKFSALLAAKHAAQADLCMVTMGPGMVGTGTKYGHAGLEIGELVNAVHALGGRPIVIPRVSFKDRRERHRGISHHTLTALQLAARCPAVIPFPLLTEEEEAIMEPQMFEISQASFHKIIRISTVASEEVKAALQMYPKAITSMGRELSQDFAFFQTICAAAEWAWHLHNQSR
;
A
#
# COMPACT_ATOMS: atom_id res chain seq x y z
N MET A 1 8.04 -15.56 2.10
CA MET A 1 9.15 -16.51 2.22
C MET A 1 9.61 -16.96 0.85
N ILE A 2 10.90 -17.25 0.69
CA ILE A 2 11.46 -17.83 -0.53
C ILE A 2 12.28 -19.06 -0.16
N ASP A 3 12.01 -20.17 -0.82
CA ASP A 3 12.83 -21.38 -0.75
C ASP A 3 13.85 -21.36 -1.89
N TRP A 4 15.12 -21.43 -1.52
CA TRP A 4 16.24 -21.37 -2.43
C TRP A 4 16.86 -22.75 -2.64
N ASP A 5 17.34 -23.00 -3.85
CA ASP A 5 18.15 -24.17 -4.18
C ASP A 5 19.23 -23.77 -5.19
N GLN A 6 20.21 -24.66 -5.40
CA GLN A 6 21.19 -24.54 -6.46
C GLN A 6 20.97 -25.63 -7.49
N GLY A 7 21.32 -25.32 -8.74
CA GLY A 7 21.32 -26.32 -9.78
C GLY A 7 22.26 -25.99 -10.92
N ILE A 8 22.49 -27.00 -11.76
CA ILE A 8 23.33 -26.89 -12.95
C ILE A 8 22.41 -26.93 -14.17
N VAL A 9 22.56 -25.95 -15.05
CA VAL A 9 21.86 -25.91 -16.33
C VAL A 9 22.31 -27.08 -17.18
N MET A 10 21.36 -27.91 -17.60
CA MET A 10 21.62 -29.10 -18.41
C MET A 10 21.48 -28.79 -19.89
N GLU A 11 20.39 -28.13 -20.26
CA GLU A 11 20.09 -27.74 -21.64
C GLU A 11 19.09 -26.59 -21.69
N SER A 12 19.07 -25.89 -22.83
CA SER A 12 18.10 -24.84 -23.12
C SER A 12 16.93 -25.42 -23.92
N MET A 13 15.73 -25.35 -23.35
CA MET A 13 14.51 -25.89 -23.96
C MET A 13 13.84 -24.89 -24.91
N LEU A 14 13.83 -23.62 -24.52
CA LEU A 14 13.18 -22.54 -25.25
C LEU A 14 13.95 -21.24 -25.02
N VAL A 15 14.15 -20.46 -26.07
CA VAL A 15 14.64 -19.09 -25.98
C VAL A 15 13.70 -18.20 -26.79
N ARG A 16 13.21 -17.13 -26.17
CA ARG A 16 12.45 -16.06 -26.82
C ARG A 16 12.83 -14.72 -26.20
N VAL A 17 12.33 -13.62 -26.76
CA VAL A 17 12.60 -12.27 -26.26
C VAL A 17 12.26 -12.19 -24.77
N GLY A 18 13.28 -11.85 -23.96
CA GLY A 18 13.17 -11.67 -22.52
C GLY A 18 13.07 -12.95 -21.68
N LEU A 19 13.05 -14.15 -22.29
CA LEU A 19 12.79 -15.39 -21.55
C LEU A 19 13.54 -16.59 -22.15
N GLN A 20 14.18 -17.34 -21.26
CA GLN A 20 14.74 -18.66 -21.53
C GLN A 20 14.11 -19.68 -20.58
N VAL A 21 13.75 -20.85 -21.10
CA VAL A 21 13.41 -22.03 -20.28
C VAL A 21 14.57 -23.00 -20.36
N VAL A 22 15.12 -23.39 -19.22
CA VAL A 22 16.23 -24.34 -19.11
C VAL A 22 15.80 -25.57 -18.31
N LEU A 23 16.36 -26.74 -18.62
CA LEU A 23 16.34 -27.85 -17.68
C LEU A 23 17.49 -27.68 -16.69
N VAL A 24 17.18 -27.77 -15.40
CA VAL A 24 18.18 -27.62 -14.34
C VAL A 24 18.20 -28.88 -13.50
N ARG A 25 19.40 -29.44 -13.30
CA ARG A 25 19.64 -30.50 -12.34
C ARG A 25 19.91 -29.88 -10.97
N ARG A 26 19.02 -30.14 -10.01
CA ARG A 26 19.10 -29.64 -8.63
C ARG A 26 20.06 -30.47 -7.79
N SER A 27 20.35 -29.98 -6.59
CA SER A 27 21.24 -30.63 -5.62
C SER A 27 20.79 -32.03 -5.18
N ASP A 28 19.49 -32.31 -5.24
CA ASP A 28 18.86 -33.61 -4.96
C ASP A 28 18.90 -34.60 -6.16
N GLY A 29 19.46 -34.17 -7.30
CA GLY A 29 19.54 -34.97 -8.52
C GLY A 29 18.33 -34.84 -9.44
N ASN A 30 17.24 -34.21 -9.00
CA ASN A 30 16.05 -34.02 -9.84
C ASN A 30 16.33 -33.04 -10.98
N VAL A 31 15.84 -33.38 -12.18
CA VAL A 31 15.91 -32.51 -13.36
C VAL A 31 14.53 -31.93 -13.62
N GLN A 32 14.42 -30.61 -13.53
CA GLN A 32 13.14 -29.90 -13.64
C GLN A 32 13.31 -28.61 -14.44
N PRO A 33 12.26 -28.13 -15.12
CA PRO A 33 12.36 -26.91 -15.89
C PRO A 33 12.40 -25.67 -14.99
N ALA A 34 13.17 -24.66 -15.40
CA ALA A 34 13.25 -23.37 -14.75
C ALA A 34 13.13 -22.23 -15.77
N VAL A 35 12.43 -21.16 -15.38
CA VAL A 35 12.33 -19.91 -16.14
C VAL A 35 13.48 -18.99 -15.75
N HIS A 36 14.12 -18.43 -16.76
CA HIS A 36 15.19 -17.45 -16.65
C HIS A 36 14.83 -16.21 -17.48
N TYR A 37 14.89 -15.03 -16.86
CA TYR A 37 14.59 -13.77 -17.54
C TYR A 37 15.88 -13.16 -18.11
N THR A 38 15.91 -13.01 -19.44
CA THR A 38 17.11 -12.60 -20.18
C THR A 38 17.22 -11.09 -20.35
N ASP A 39 16.26 -10.32 -19.83
CA ASP A 39 16.29 -8.86 -19.76
C ASP A 39 17.15 -8.34 -18.60
N SER A 40 17.38 -9.20 -17.60
CA SER A 40 18.09 -8.89 -16.36
C SER A 40 19.44 -9.60 -16.25
N LEU A 41 19.61 -10.75 -16.92
CA LEU A 41 20.78 -11.61 -16.86
C LEU A 41 21.11 -12.19 -18.26
N PRO A 42 22.38 -12.53 -18.55
CA PRO A 42 22.75 -13.12 -19.84
C PRO A 42 22.08 -14.49 -20.05
N VAL A 43 21.99 -14.92 -21.32
CA VAL A 43 21.51 -16.26 -21.69
C VAL A 43 22.41 -17.31 -21.05
N LEU A 44 21.79 -18.33 -20.44
CA LEU A 44 22.47 -19.43 -19.78
C LEU A 44 22.93 -20.48 -20.80
N ALA A 45 24.09 -21.06 -20.53
CA ALA A 45 24.64 -22.20 -21.26
C ALA A 45 24.59 -23.48 -20.40
N PRO A 46 24.58 -24.67 -21.04
CA PRO A 46 24.82 -25.93 -20.33
C PRO A 46 26.10 -25.86 -19.48
N GLY A 47 26.01 -26.29 -18.23
CA GLY A 47 27.09 -26.25 -17.25
C GLY A 47 27.06 -25.05 -16.30
N ASP A 48 26.26 -24.02 -16.59
CA ASP A 48 26.11 -22.86 -15.70
C ASP A 48 25.50 -23.27 -14.35
N CYS A 49 26.09 -22.78 -13.26
CA CYS A 49 25.54 -22.95 -11.92
C CYS A 49 24.60 -21.80 -11.60
N VAL A 50 23.39 -22.10 -11.13
CA VAL A 50 22.33 -21.11 -10.89
C VAL A 50 21.73 -21.23 -9.50
N LEU A 51 21.31 -20.08 -8.96
CA LEU A 51 20.42 -19.97 -7.82
C LEU A 51 18.97 -20.05 -8.29
N LEU A 52 18.19 -20.96 -7.70
CA LEU A 52 16.80 -21.20 -8.02
C LEU A 52 15.89 -20.78 -6.88
N ASN A 53 14.80 -20.09 -7.20
CA ASN A 53 13.63 -20.00 -6.36
C ASN A 53 12.72 -21.20 -6.68
N VAL A 54 12.59 -22.12 -5.72
CA VAL A 54 11.85 -23.38 -5.87
C VAL A 54 10.49 -23.39 -5.15
N THR A 55 10.15 -22.27 -4.51
CA THR A 55 9.00 -22.12 -3.60
C THR A 55 7.68 -22.63 -4.19
N ALA A 56 7.30 -22.16 -5.39
CA ALA A 56 5.99 -22.45 -5.95
C ALA A 56 5.80 -23.93 -6.32
N VAL A 57 6.86 -24.57 -6.83
CA VAL A 57 6.85 -25.99 -7.18
C VAL A 57 6.82 -26.87 -5.92
N GLN A 58 7.58 -26.50 -4.88
CA GLN A 58 7.57 -27.22 -3.60
C GLN A 58 6.21 -27.16 -2.90
N LEU A 59 5.50 -26.02 -3.01
CA LEU A 59 4.14 -25.87 -2.50
C LEU A 59 3.08 -26.55 -3.39
N GLY A 60 3.48 -27.22 -4.49
CA GLY A 60 2.55 -27.88 -5.39
C GLY A 60 1.57 -26.93 -6.08
N LEU A 61 1.93 -25.64 -6.20
CA LEU A 61 1.05 -24.66 -6.81
C LEU A 61 0.95 -24.92 -8.32
N GLY A 62 -0.22 -24.70 -8.91
CA GLY A 62 -0.49 -24.82 -10.35
C GLY A 62 0.22 -23.76 -11.21
N SER A 63 1.46 -23.38 -10.88
CA SER A 63 2.27 -22.33 -11.50
C SER A 63 3.03 -22.82 -12.74
N GLY A 64 2.52 -23.85 -13.43
CA GLY A 64 3.15 -24.43 -14.62
C GLY A 64 4.35 -25.33 -14.35
N GLY A 65 4.70 -25.60 -13.08
CA GLY A 65 5.78 -26.54 -12.72
C GLY A 65 7.20 -26.00 -12.93
N TYR A 66 7.36 -24.69 -13.08
CA TYR A 66 8.67 -24.05 -13.28
C TYR A 66 9.26 -23.48 -11.99
N HIS A 67 10.55 -23.72 -11.78
CA HIS A 67 11.38 -22.93 -10.86
C HIS A 67 11.78 -21.60 -11.52
N PHE A 68 12.34 -20.66 -10.75
CA PHE A 68 12.83 -19.39 -11.30
C PHE A 68 14.32 -19.19 -11.01
N VAL A 69 15.11 -18.90 -12.05
CA VAL A 69 16.51 -18.54 -11.90
C VAL A 69 16.62 -17.12 -11.34
N ALA A 70 17.29 -16.97 -10.20
CA ALA A 70 17.51 -15.68 -9.55
C ALA A 70 18.92 -15.12 -9.74
N ALA A 71 19.92 -15.97 -9.92
CA ALA A 71 21.29 -15.55 -10.16
C ALA A 71 22.12 -16.64 -10.83
N LEU A 72 23.14 -16.23 -11.57
CA LEU A 72 24.27 -17.09 -11.95
C LEU A 72 25.27 -17.12 -10.78
N LEU A 73 25.76 -18.29 -10.43
CA LEU A 73 26.67 -18.50 -9.32
C LEU A 73 28.09 -18.82 -9.82
N ALA A 74 29.08 -18.15 -9.23
CA ALA A 74 30.49 -18.43 -9.50
C ALA A 74 31.01 -19.69 -8.76
N SER A 75 30.32 -20.15 -7.71
CA SER A 75 30.68 -21.35 -6.95
C SER A 75 29.48 -21.89 -6.15
N ASN A 76 29.49 -23.19 -5.84
CA ASN A 76 28.47 -23.81 -5.01
C ASN A 76 28.65 -23.41 -3.54
N LYS A 77 27.58 -22.88 -2.92
CA LYS A 77 27.52 -22.62 -1.48
C LYS A 77 26.23 -23.18 -0.90
N ARG A 78 26.30 -23.82 0.28
CA ARG A 78 25.10 -24.36 0.92
C ARG A 78 24.17 -23.22 1.35
N LEU A 79 22.90 -23.27 0.95
CA LEU A 79 21.88 -22.28 1.30
C LEU A 79 21.03 -22.79 2.47
N THR A 80 20.50 -21.86 3.26
CA THR A 80 19.56 -22.16 4.34
C THR A 80 18.16 -21.73 3.93
N ASN A 81 17.21 -22.66 3.97
CA ASN A 81 15.80 -22.39 3.71
C ASN A 81 15.03 -22.23 5.02
N SER A 82 13.96 -21.45 4.97
CA SER A 82 12.96 -21.34 6.05
C SER A 82 11.70 -22.12 5.64
N GLN A 83 10.93 -22.69 6.55
CA GLN A 83 9.70 -23.43 6.22
C GLN A 83 8.48 -22.50 6.07
N SER A 84 7.76 -22.62 4.97
CA SER A 84 6.58 -21.79 4.65
C SER A 84 5.33 -22.21 5.41
N ALA A 85 4.52 -21.24 5.84
CA ALA A 85 3.22 -21.45 6.48
C ALA A 85 2.01 -20.98 5.61
N GLY A 86 2.23 -20.60 4.35
CA GLY A 86 1.17 -20.10 3.45
C GLY A 86 1.40 -20.46 1.98
N HIS A 87 0.33 -20.41 1.18
CA HIS A 87 0.29 -20.89 -0.20
C HIS A 87 0.07 -19.77 -1.23
N ILE A 88 -0.25 -18.54 -0.80
CA ILE A 88 -0.44 -17.42 -1.71
C ILE A 88 0.90 -16.81 -2.10
N MET A 89 1.08 -16.59 -3.41
CA MET A 89 2.30 -15.99 -3.96
C MET A 89 2.15 -14.49 -4.21
N LYS A 90 3.12 -13.71 -3.72
CA LYS A 90 3.35 -12.30 -4.10
C LYS A 90 4.67 -12.18 -4.86
N MET A 91 4.84 -11.07 -5.58
CA MET A 91 5.91 -10.91 -6.58
C MET A 91 5.86 -12.02 -7.65
N LYS A 92 4.65 -12.42 -8.04
CA LYS A 92 4.38 -13.66 -8.82
C LYS A 92 5.17 -13.71 -10.11
N TYR A 93 5.68 -14.89 -10.45
CA TYR A 93 6.47 -15.14 -11.66
C TYR A 93 7.74 -14.30 -11.77
N THR A 94 8.27 -13.79 -10.66
CA THR A 94 9.62 -13.19 -10.62
C THR A 94 10.57 -14.10 -9.86
N PRO A 95 11.89 -13.97 -10.02
CA PRO A 95 12.83 -14.73 -9.20
C PRO A 95 12.74 -14.43 -7.70
N LEU A 96 12.14 -13.30 -7.32
CA LEU A 96 11.89 -12.92 -5.93
C LEU A 96 10.46 -13.23 -5.46
N GLN A 97 9.71 -14.02 -6.24
CA GLN A 97 8.38 -14.47 -5.85
C GLN A 97 8.42 -15.17 -4.49
N ARG A 98 7.41 -14.91 -3.67
CA ARG A 98 7.41 -15.36 -2.29
C ARG A 98 6.06 -15.80 -1.82
N ALA A 99 6.06 -16.89 -1.05
CA ALA A 99 4.88 -17.38 -0.37
C ALA A 99 4.57 -16.49 0.84
N VAL A 100 3.30 -16.17 1.03
CA VAL A 100 2.75 -15.49 2.19
C VAL A 100 1.54 -16.28 2.66
N ARG A 101 1.19 -16.17 3.95
CA ARG A 101 -0.06 -16.68 4.47
C ARG A 101 -1.10 -15.58 4.44
N SER A 102 -1.99 -15.61 3.45
CA SER A 102 -3.06 -14.61 3.33
C SER A 102 -4.20 -14.89 4.30
N VAL A 103 -4.93 -13.85 4.69
CA VAL A 103 -6.04 -13.92 5.66
C VAL A 103 -7.19 -14.81 5.17
N GLU A 104 -7.36 -14.93 3.86
CA GLU A 104 -8.41 -15.69 3.19
C GLU A 104 -8.09 -17.18 3.06
N GLU A 105 -6.83 -17.60 3.23
CA GLU A 105 -6.46 -19.01 3.05
C GLU A 105 -7.13 -19.92 4.09
N PRO A 106 -7.50 -21.17 3.76
CA PRO A 106 -8.08 -22.12 4.74
C PRO A 106 -7.22 -22.36 5.98
N VAL A 107 -5.89 -22.23 5.86
CA VAL A 107 -4.94 -22.36 6.97
C VAL A 107 -4.81 -21.10 7.83
N SER A 108 -5.45 -20.01 7.43
CA SER A 108 -5.49 -18.75 8.18
C SER A 108 -6.43 -18.89 9.38
N PRO A 109 -6.06 -18.40 10.57
CA PRO A 109 -6.98 -18.33 11.71
C PRO A 109 -8.18 -17.39 11.46
N TYR A 110 -8.13 -16.60 10.39
CA TYR A 110 -9.19 -15.65 10.02
C TYR A 110 -10.08 -16.15 8.89
N HIS A 111 -9.84 -17.34 8.33
CA HIS A 111 -10.51 -17.85 7.12
C HIS A 111 -12.04 -17.71 7.18
N ASP A 112 -12.63 -18.13 8.31
CA ASP A 112 -14.08 -18.15 8.49
C ASP A 112 -14.69 -16.74 8.50
N LEU A 113 -13.90 -15.69 8.81
CA LEU A 113 -14.35 -14.30 8.77
C LEU A 113 -14.57 -13.78 7.35
N PHE A 114 -14.13 -14.52 6.32
CA PHE A 114 -14.28 -14.14 4.91
C PHE A 114 -15.31 -15.01 4.17
N GLN A 115 -16.05 -15.86 4.89
CA GLN A 115 -17.12 -16.66 4.32
C GLN A 115 -18.44 -15.86 4.29
N GLY A 116 -19.07 -15.77 3.12
CA GLY A 116 -20.35 -15.08 2.94
C GLY A 116 -20.25 -13.59 2.56
N ASP A 117 -21.37 -12.86 2.70
CA ASP A 117 -21.46 -11.43 2.36
C ASP A 117 -21.02 -10.54 3.52
N VAL A 118 -19.70 -10.44 3.70
CA VAL A 118 -19.08 -9.69 4.79
C VAL A 118 -18.89 -8.22 4.40
N ARG A 119 -19.23 -7.30 5.31
CA ARG A 119 -19.24 -5.84 5.07
C ARG A 119 -18.31 -5.09 6.02
N LEU A 120 -18.06 -3.81 5.74
CA LEU A 120 -17.26 -2.91 6.58
C LEU A 120 -18.08 -2.22 7.68
N ASP A 121 -19.41 -2.33 7.64
CA ASP A 121 -20.35 -1.76 8.62
C ASP A 121 -20.08 -0.28 8.92
N GLY A 122 -19.89 0.51 7.85
CA GLY A 122 -19.64 1.95 7.97
C GLY A 122 -18.25 2.36 8.43
N LEU A 123 -17.27 1.43 8.48
CA LEU A 123 -15.88 1.72 8.86
C LEU A 123 -15.36 2.95 8.09
N PRO A 124 -14.88 4.00 8.78
CA PRO A 124 -14.20 5.11 8.14
C PRO A 124 -12.84 4.69 7.58
N VAL A 125 -12.60 4.96 6.30
CA VAL A 125 -11.37 4.60 5.61
C VAL A 125 -10.73 5.85 5.00
N LEU A 126 -9.57 6.24 5.54
CA LEU A 126 -8.73 7.32 5.03
C LEU A 126 -7.92 6.85 3.83
N LEU A 127 -8.04 7.54 2.69
CA LEU A 127 -7.38 7.20 1.43
C LEU A 127 -6.40 8.31 1.06
N GLY A 128 -5.10 8.04 1.12
CA GLY A 128 -4.05 9.02 0.84
C GLY A 128 -3.16 8.60 -0.33
N GLU A 129 -2.91 9.52 -1.26
CA GLU A 129 -2.06 9.22 -2.42
C GLU A 129 -0.57 9.16 -2.06
N LEU A 130 -0.09 9.81 -1.00
CA LEU A 130 1.33 9.81 -0.63
C LEU A 130 1.60 9.03 0.64
N HIS A 131 2.71 8.30 0.66
CA HIS A 131 3.17 7.60 1.86
C HIS A 131 3.42 8.54 3.06
N SER A 132 3.90 9.76 2.81
CA SER A 132 4.12 10.78 3.84
C SER A 132 2.84 11.24 4.56
N MET A 133 1.65 10.95 4.01
CA MET A 133 0.38 11.24 4.68
C MET A 133 0.14 10.32 5.89
N LEU A 134 0.69 9.10 5.86
CA LEU A 134 0.53 8.11 6.93
C LEU A 134 0.95 8.65 8.30
N PRO A 135 2.21 9.05 8.53
CA PRO A 135 2.62 9.52 9.86
C PRO A 135 1.85 10.78 10.28
N VAL A 136 1.54 11.71 9.36
CA VAL A 136 0.79 12.94 9.68
C VAL A 136 -0.61 12.63 10.20
N ALA A 137 -1.36 11.79 9.49
CA ALA A 137 -2.72 11.41 9.88
C ALA A 137 -2.72 10.66 11.22
N ILE A 138 -1.79 9.71 11.41
CA ILE A 138 -1.70 8.96 12.68
C ILE A 138 -1.32 9.87 13.84
N CYS A 139 -0.40 10.83 13.66
CA CYS A 139 -0.08 11.83 14.69
C CYS A 139 -1.33 12.61 15.11
N TRP A 140 -2.13 13.08 14.14
CA TRP A 140 -3.36 13.81 14.44
C TRP A 140 -4.37 12.94 15.19
N LEU A 141 -4.64 11.71 14.71
CA LEU A 141 -5.56 10.78 15.37
C LEU A 141 -5.14 10.48 16.82
N ARG A 142 -3.83 10.28 17.05
CA ARG A 142 -3.29 10.05 18.38
C ARG A 142 -3.39 11.29 19.25
N TYR A 143 -3.16 12.49 18.70
CA TYR A 143 -3.33 13.76 19.39
C TYR A 143 -4.78 13.95 19.87
N ARG A 144 -5.75 13.75 18.97
CA ARG A 144 -7.18 13.90 19.26
C ARG A 144 -7.74 12.86 20.21
N ASN A 145 -7.15 11.66 20.23
CA ASN A 145 -7.56 10.60 21.15
C ASN A 145 -6.84 10.68 22.52
N ARG A 146 -6.04 11.71 22.78
CA ARG A 146 -5.42 11.93 24.10
C ARG A 146 -6.49 12.19 25.15
N GLY A 147 -6.34 11.58 26.32
CA GLY A 147 -7.24 11.78 27.45
C GLY A 147 -8.59 11.05 27.33
N LEU A 148 -8.85 10.34 26.22
CA LEU A 148 -10.01 9.46 26.11
C LEU A 148 -9.69 8.09 26.73
N SER A 149 -10.68 7.51 27.42
CA SER A 149 -10.57 6.23 28.11
C SER A 149 -10.47 5.03 27.16
N SER A 150 -10.98 5.16 25.92
CA SER A 150 -10.90 4.09 24.92
C SER A 150 -9.69 4.25 24.00
N ARG A 151 -8.93 3.17 23.84
CA ARG A 151 -7.89 3.05 22.81
C ARG A 151 -8.54 3.09 21.42
N LEU A 152 -8.01 3.93 20.53
CA LEU A 152 -8.36 3.96 19.11
C LEU A 152 -7.51 2.95 18.35
N ARG A 153 -8.13 1.91 17.78
CA ARG A 153 -7.49 0.87 16.97
C ARG A 153 -7.43 1.31 15.52
N ILE A 154 -6.22 1.47 14.99
CA ILE A 154 -6.00 1.96 13.63
C ILE A 154 -5.27 0.88 12.85
N ALA A 155 -5.87 0.40 11.76
CA ALA A 155 -5.19 -0.46 10.80
C ALA A 155 -4.59 0.37 9.66
N TYR A 156 -3.40 0.03 9.22
CA TYR A 156 -2.79 0.56 8.01
C TYR A 156 -2.75 -0.49 6.91
N ILE A 157 -3.27 -0.17 5.73
CA ILE A 157 -3.17 -1.00 4.53
C ILE A 157 -2.20 -0.35 3.56
N MET A 158 -1.12 -1.04 3.23
CA MET A 158 -0.17 -0.62 2.20
C MET A 158 -0.53 -1.20 0.83
N THR A 159 -0.68 -0.33 -0.16
CA THR A 159 -0.92 -0.71 -1.56
C THR A 159 0.39 -1.10 -2.27
N ASP A 160 0.28 -1.74 -3.43
CA ASP A 160 1.38 -2.04 -4.34
C ASP A 160 1.67 -0.93 -5.37
N GLY A 161 1.13 0.27 -5.17
CA GLY A 161 1.39 1.45 -6.01
C GLY A 161 2.75 2.12 -5.82
N GLY A 162 3.54 1.68 -4.84
CA GLY A 162 4.89 2.18 -4.52
C GLY A 162 5.85 1.04 -4.17
N ALA A 163 6.66 1.21 -3.14
CA ALA A 163 7.53 0.13 -2.65
C ALA A 163 6.70 -1.09 -2.24
N LEU A 164 7.08 -2.26 -2.79
CA LEU A 164 6.43 -3.54 -2.51
C LEU A 164 6.77 -4.09 -1.10
N PRO A 165 8.02 -4.08 -0.62
CA PRO A 165 8.33 -4.46 0.76
C PRO A 165 7.92 -3.38 1.76
N MET A 166 7.02 -3.70 2.69
CA MET A 166 6.63 -2.79 3.78
C MET A 166 7.81 -2.43 4.68
N ALA A 167 8.75 -3.37 4.86
CA ALA A 167 9.97 -3.17 5.63
C ALA A 167 10.86 -2.01 5.13
N TRP A 168 10.64 -1.52 3.90
CA TRP A 168 11.31 -0.32 3.39
C TRP A 168 10.84 0.96 4.08
N SER A 169 9.64 0.98 4.65
CA SER A 169 9.10 2.17 5.30
C SER A 169 9.63 2.35 6.72
N GLU A 170 10.48 3.36 6.87
CA GLU A 170 10.91 3.85 8.18
C GLU A 170 9.77 4.41 9.06
N HIS A 171 8.71 4.93 8.44
CA HIS A 171 7.55 5.45 9.17
C HIS A 171 6.67 4.33 9.70
N VAL A 172 6.46 3.25 8.94
CA VAL A 172 5.73 2.08 9.44
C VAL A 172 6.48 1.46 10.62
N ALA A 173 7.80 1.26 10.50
CA ALA A 173 8.62 0.74 11.59
C ALA A 173 8.51 1.60 12.86
N GLU A 174 8.53 2.93 12.72
CA GLU A 174 8.41 3.84 13.87
C GLU A 174 7.01 3.83 14.48
N LEU A 175 5.95 3.85 13.65
CA LEU A 175 4.57 3.81 14.10
C LEU A 175 4.23 2.49 14.81
N GLU A 176 4.78 1.37 14.37
CA GLU A 176 4.68 0.09 15.06
C GLU A 176 5.44 0.09 16.39
N ARG A 177 6.66 0.65 16.42
CA ARG A 177 7.46 0.80 17.65
C ARG A 177 6.74 1.63 18.72
N LEU A 178 5.98 2.65 18.30
CA LEU A 178 5.15 3.49 19.17
C LEU A 178 3.82 2.84 19.56
N GLU A 179 3.50 1.65 19.03
CA GLU A 179 2.19 0.98 19.16
C GLU A 179 1.01 1.85 18.69
N TRP A 180 1.27 2.74 17.74
CA TRP A 180 0.26 3.66 17.18
C TRP A 180 -0.53 3.05 16.04
N LEU A 181 -0.15 1.87 15.57
CA LEU A 181 -0.92 1.04 14.65
C LEU A 181 -1.31 -0.25 15.37
N GLU A 182 -2.58 -0.63 15.25
CA GLU A 182 -3.06 -1.92 15.73
C GLU A 182 -2.47 -3.05 14.87
N THR A 183 -2.54 -2.87 13.56
CA THR A 183 -1.94 -3.80 12.61
C THR A 183 -1.53 -3.10 11.32
N THR A 184 -0.73 -3.81 10.53
CA THR A 184 -0.33 -3.46 9.19
C THR A 184 -0.75 -4.58 8.24
N ILE A 185 -1.30 -4.20 7.08
CA ILE A 185 -1.85 -5.12 6.09
C ILE A 185 -1.26 -4.77 4.73
N THR A 186 -0.91 -5.78 3.93
CA THR A 186 -0.53 -5.57 2.52
C THR A 186 -1.44 -6.36 1.60
N TYR A 187 -1.67 -5.87 0.37
CA TYR A 187 -2.37 -6.62 -0.66
C TYR A 187 -1.65 -6.61 -2.00
N GLY A 188 -2.13 -7.42 -2.94
CA GLY A 188 -1.60 -7.43 -4.31
C GLY A 188 -0.17 -7.97 -4.31
N GLN A 189 0.77 -7.19 -4.83
CA GLN A 189 2.19 -7.56 -4.84
C GLN A 189 3.00 -7.00 -3.67
N ALA A 190 2.45 -6.05 -2.90
CA ALA A 190 3.08 -5.54 -1.68
C ALA A 190 3.09 -6.61 -0.60
N TYR A 191 4.14 -6.70 0.21
CA TYR A 191 4.32 -7.76 1.20
C TYR A 191 5.03 -7.26 2.47
N GLY A 192 4.98 -8.07 3.53
CA GLY A 192 5.64 -7.81 4.80
C GLY A 192 4.76 -7.09 5.82
N GLY A 193 3.44 -7.11 5.64
CA GLY A 193 2.49 -6.67 6.68
C GLY A 193 2.32 -7.75 7.75
N LYS A 194 1.83 -7.36 8.93
CA LYS A 194 1.40 -8.34 9.96
C LYS A 194 0.29 -9.25 9.44
N LEU A 195 -0.58 -8.71 8.58
CA LEU A 195 -1.56 -9.45 7.81
C LEU A 195 -1.27 -9.30 6.31
N GLU A 196 -1.55 -10.35 5.57
CA GLU A 196 -1.39 -10.40 4.12
C GLU A 196 -2.76 -10.69 3.51
N ALA A 197 -3.14 -9.97 2.48
CA ALA A 197 -4.39 -10.18 1.76
C ALA A 197 -4.11 -10.38 0.26
N VAL A 198 -5.00 -11.09 -0.43
CA VAL A 198 -4.89 -11.29 -1.88
C VAL A 198 -5.16 -9.99 -2.63
N ASN A 199 -6.18 -9.24 -2.22
CA ASN A 199 -6.62 -8.02 -2.89
C ASN A 199 -7.12 -6.95 -1.91
N LYS A 200 -7.42 -5.76 -2.44
CA LYS A 200 -7.88 -4.60 -1.66
C LYS A 200 -9.17 -4.85 -0.88
N PHE A 201 -10.11 -5.63 -1.41
CA PHE A 201 -11.38 -5.93 -0.73
C PHE A 201 -11.14 -6.77 0.53
N SER A 202 -10.38 -7.86 0.41
CA SER A 202 -10.02 -8.68 1.55
C SER A 202 -9.18 -7.93 2.57
N ALA A 203 -8.27 -7.04 2.14
CA ALA A 203 -7.48 -6.21 3.05
C ALA A 203 -8.37 -5.27 3.89
N LEU A 204 -9.38 -4.66 3.26
CA LEU A 204 -10.36 -3.81 3.95
C LEU A 204 -11.18 -4.63 4.95
N LEU A 205 -11.67 -5.81 4.56
CA LEU A 205 -12.40 -6.71 5.46
C LEU A 205 -11.52 -7.21 6.61
N ALA A 206 -10.24 -7.48 6.35
CA ALA A 206 -9.27 -7.86 7.39
C ALA A 206 -9.05 -6.73 8.40
N ALA A 207 -8.97 -5.47 7.95
CA ALA A 207 -8.90 -4.32 8.85
C ALA A 207 -10.12 -4.26 9.79
N LYS A 208 -11.32 -4.50 9.25
CA LYS A 208 -12.55 -4.49 10.06
C LYS A 208 -12.67 -5.69 11.00
N HIS A 209 -12.47 -6.91 10.51
CA HIS A 209 -12.88 -8.13 11.21
C HIS A 209 -11.73 -8.86 11.89
N ALA A 210 -10.57 -8.95 11.24
CA ALA A 210 -9.39 -9.60 11.84
C ALA A 210 -8.68 -8.67 12.83
N ALA A 211 -8.53 -7.39 12.48
CA ALA A 211 -7.88 -6.38 13.32
C ALA A 211 -8.84 -5.58 14.20
N GLN A 212 -10.16 -5.74 13.99
CA GLN A 212 -11.19 -5.02 14.73
C GLN A 212 -10.95 -3.50 14.74
N ALA A 213 -10.45 -2.95 13.63
CA ALA A 213 -10.06 -1.56 13.57
C ALA A 213 -11.28 -0.64 13.72
N ASP A 214 -11.07 0.45 14.46
CA ASP A 214 -12.01 1.56 14.58
C ASP A 214 -11.89 2.49 13.36
N LEU A 215 -10.67 2.61 12.82
CA LEU A 215 -10.34 3.37 11.62
C LEU A 215 -9.34 2.61 10.75
N CYS A 216 -9.43 2.78 9.44
CA CYS A 216 -8.46 2.24 8.49
C CYS A 216 -7.79 3.37 7.70
N MET A 217 -6.48 3.29 7.51
CA MET A 217 -5.75 4.15 6.59
C MET A 217 -5.16 3.33 5.45
N VAL A 218 -5.35 3.80 4.21
CA VAL A 218 -4.82 3.16 3.01
C VAL A 218 -3.96 4.17 2.26
N THR A 219 -2.67 3.86 2.12
CA THR A 219 -1.74 4.60 1.28
C THR A 219 -0.74 3.65 0.63
N MET A 220 -0.10 4.07 -0.46
CA MET A 220 1.01 3.32 -1.03
C MET A 220 2.25 3.33 -0.13
N GLY A 221 3.14 2.36 -0.36
CA GLY A 221 4.51 2.41 0.17
C GLY A 221 5.32 3.60 -0.37
N PRO A 222 6.53 3.87 0.17
CA PRO A 222 7.41 4.92 -0.34
C PRO A 222 7.67 4.79 -1.85
N GLY A 223 7.90 5.91 -2.54
CA GLY A 223 8.30 5.90 -3.96
C GLY A 223 7.15 6.00 -4.97
N MET A 224 6.24 6.97 -4.79
CA MET A 224 5.20 7.28 -5.77
C MET A 224 5.82 7.53 -7.17
N VAL A 225 5.25 6.86 -8.18
CA VAL A 225 5.58 7.10 -9.59
C VAL A 225 4.69 8.21 -10.16
N GLY A 226 5.30 9.09 -10.97
CA GLY A 226 4.59 10.10 -11.75
C GLY A 226 5.42 10.53 -12.95
N THR A 227 4.85 10.41 -14.16
CA THR A 227 5.50 10.76 -15.43
C THR A 227 5.22 12.19 -15.88
N GLY A 228 4.35 12.91 -15.15
CA GLY A 228 3.89 14.25 -15.52
C GLY A 228 2.78 14.26 -16.58
N THR A 229 2.37 13.10 -17.07
CA THR A 229 1.18 12.95 -17.93
C THR A 229 -0.09 12.79 -17.08
N LYS A 230 -1.25 13.02 -17.70
CA LYS A 230 -2.55 13.01 -17.02
C LYS A 230 -2.83 11.70 -16.26
N TYR A 231 -2.46 10.55 -16.82
CA TYR A 231 -2.77 9.23 -16.26
C TYR A 231 -1.55 8.45 -15.77
N GLY A 232 -0.34 8.90 -16.08
CA GLY A 232 0.89 8.20 -15.73
C GLY A 232 1.34 8.49 -14.29
N HIS A 233 0.49 8.28 -13.30
CA HIS A 233 0.84 8.41 -11.88
C HIS A 233 0.14 7.36 -11.01
N ALA A 234 0.81 6.92 -9.94
CA ALA A 234 0.27 5.90 -9.05
C ALA A 234 -0.96 6.35 -8.25
N GLY A 235 -1.09 7.66 -7.99
CA GLY A 235 -2.22 8.22 -7.21
C GLY A 235 -3.62 7.99 -7.81
N LEU A 236 -3.72 7.50 -9.06
CA LEU A 236 -5.01 7.16 -9.68
C LEU A 236 -5.72 6.04 -8.91
N GLU A 237 -4.97 5.17 -8.21
CA GLU A 237 -5.50 4.06 -7.41
C GLU A 237 -6.49 4.52 -6.31
N ILE A 238 -6.41 5.78 -5.88
CA ILE A 238 -7.34 6.35 -4.88
C ILE A 238 -8.78 6.24 -5.36
N GLY A 239 -9.04 6.46 -6.65
CA GLY A 239 -10.39 6.31 -7.19
C GLY A 239 -10.89 4.86 -7.16
N GLU A 240 -10.02 3.89 -7.43
CA GLU A 240 -10.38 2.48 -7.30
C GLU A 240 -10.63 2.08 -5.84
N LEU A 241 -9.86 2.65 -4.90
CA LEU A 241 -10.04 2.43 -3.47
C LEU A 241 -11.34 3.02 -2.96
N VAL A 242 -11.75 4.20 -3.44
CA VAL A 242 -13.09 4.76 -3.15
C VAL A 242 -14.18 3.75 -3.52
N ASN A 243 -14.09 3.17 -4.72
CA ASN A 243 -15.07 2.19 -5.19
C ASN A 243 -15.08 0.94 -4.32
N ALA A 244 -13.90 0.43 -3.94
CA ALA A 244 -13.77 -0.77 -3.12
C ALA A 244 -14.34 -0.58 -1.70
N VAL A 245 -14.02 0.55 -1.06
CA VAL A 245 -14.55 0.88 0.28
C VAL A 245 -16.07 1.01 0.21
N HIS A 246 -16.60 1.73 -0.79
CA HIS A 246 -18.04 1.92 -0.95
C HIS A 246 -18.77 0.59 -1.20
N ALA A 247 -18.25 -0.25 -2.10
CA ALA A 247 -18.85 -1.54 -2.44
C ALA A 247 -18.99 -2.48 -1.22
N LEU A 248 -18.08 -2.39 -0.25
CA LEU A 248 -18.14 -3.15 0.99
C LEU A 248 -18.93 -2.45 2.11
N GLY A 249 -19.58 -1.32 1.85
CA GLY A 249 -20.37 -0.58 2.84
C GLY A 249 -19.55 0.23 3.84
N GLY A 250 -18.31 0.58 3.50
CA GLY A 250 -17.47 1.49 4.29
C GLY A 250 -17.72 2.96 3.96
N ARG A 251 -17.02 3.86 4.67
CA ARG A 251 -17.07 5.31 4.44
C ARG A 251 -15.75 5.79 3.85
N PRO A 252 -15.63 5.95 2.52
CA PRO A 252 -14.40 6.44 1.90
C PRO A 252 -14.18 7.93 2.19
N ILE A 253 -13.02 8.24 2.76
CA ILE A 253 -12.57 9.60 3.07
C ILE A 253 -11.27 9.82 2.30
N VAL A 254 -11.33 10.62 1.24
CA VAL A 254 -10.13 10.94 0.45
C VAL A 254 -9.38 12.07 1.14
N ILE A 255 -8.08 11.88 1.35
CA ILE A 255 -7.17 12.92 1.82
C ILE A 255 -6.67 13.67 0.58
N PRO A 256 -7.18 14.88 0.29
CA PRO A 256 -6.75 15.60 -0.89
C PRO A 256 -5.31 16.05 -0.70
N ARG A 257 -4.47 15.87 -1.74
CA ARG A 257 -3.14 16.47 -1.72
C ARG A 257 -3.26 17.94 -2.06
N VAL A 258 -3.07 18.79 -1.05
CA VAL A 258 -3.09 20.24 -1.19
C VAL A 258 -1.69 20.80 -0.95
N SER A 259 -1.27 21.76 -1.78
CA SER A 259 -0.04 22.51 -1.55
C SER A 259 -0.07 23.82 -2.34
N PHE A 260 0.45 24.89 -1.75
CA PHE A 260 0.63 26.18 -2.44
C PHE A 260 2.11 26.50 -2.73
N LYS A 261 2.99 25.59 -2.32
CA LYS A 261 4.45 25.77 -2.33
C LYS A 261 5.13 24.84 -3.34
N ASP A 262 4.38 23.97 -4.02
CA ASP A 262 4.88 23.23 -5.18
C ASP A 262 5.21 24.21 -6.33
N ARG A 263 6.40 24.00 -6.93
CA ARG A 263 6.87 24.81 -8.05
C ARG A 263 6.12 24.51 -9.35
N ARG A 264 5.48 23.34 -9.43
CA ARG A 264 4.73 22.91 -10.61
C ARG A 264 3.30 23.42 -10.48
N GLU A 265 2.88 24.23 -11.43
CA GLU A 265 1.56 24.88 -11.45
C GLU A 265 0.39 23.90 -11.25
N ARG A 266 0.42 22.74 -11.93
CA ARG A 266 -0.58 21.66 -11.79
C ARG A 266 -0.71 21.03 -10.39
N HIS A 267 0.16 21.39 -9.45
CA HIS A 267 0.13 20.95 -8.06
C HIS A 267 -0.07 22.10 -7.07
N ARG A 268 -0.42 23.30 -7.56
CA ARG A 268 -0.83 24.43 -6.73
C ARG A 268 -2.32 24.35 -6.40
N GLY A 269 -2.67 24.52 -5.12
CA GLY A 269 -3.99 24.17 -4.61
C GLY A 269 -4.13 22.65 -4.51
N ILE A 270 -5.20 22.10 -5.07
CA ILE A 270 -5.44 20.66 -5.16
C ILE A 270 -4.58 20.06 -6.28
N SER A 271 -3.80 19.04 -5.95
CA SER A 271 -2.98 18.31 -6.91
C SER A 271 -3.83 17.75 -8.05
N HIS A 272 -3.37 17.93 -9.30
CA HIS A 272 -3.95 17.26 -10.46
C HIS A 272 -4.12 15.75 -10.25
N HIS A 273 -3.19 15.08 -9.55
CA HIS A 273 -3.31 13.64 -9.29
C HIS A 273 -4.61 13.30 -8.53
N THR A 274 -4.91 14.09 -7.49
CA THR A 274 -6.13 13.97 -6.70
C THR A 274 -7.37 14.30 -7.55
N LEU A 275 -7.33 15.40 -8.32
CA LEU A 275 -8.44 15.78 -9.20
C LEU A 275 -8.76 14.67 -10.22
N THR A 276 -7.74 14.14 -10.89
CA THR A 276 -7.92 13.08 -11.90
C THR A 276 -8.41 11.79 -11.28
N ALA A 277 -7.91 11.38 -10.12
CA ALA A 277 -8.40 10.20 -9.42
C ALA A 277 -9.90 10.32 -9.08
N LEU A 278 -10.33 11.48 -8.58
CA LEU A 278 -11.73 11.74 -8.23
C LEU A 278 -12.67 11.86 -9.44
N GLN A 279 -12.21 12.50 -10.52
CA GLN A 279 -13.00 12.74 -11.72
C GLN A 279 -13.05 11.55 -12.69
N LEU A 280 -12.02 10.71 -12.72
CA LEU A 280 -11.90 9.60 -13.68
C LEU A 280 -12.11 8.22 -13.03
N ALA A 281 -11.46 7.95 -11.91
CA ALA A 281 -11.39 6.60 -11.35
C ALA A 281 -12.43 6.35 -10.23
N ALA A 282 -12.71 7.36 -9.40
CA ALA A 282 -13.74 7.27 -8.39
C ALA A 282 -15.12 7.31 -9.07
N ARG A 283 -15.87 6.21 -8.98
CA ARG A 283 -17.23 6.02 -9.53
C ARG A 283 -18.29 5.92 -8.43
N CYS A 284 -17.88 6.00 -7.16
CA CYS A 284 -18.75 5.99 -5.99
C CYS A 284 -18.56 7.26 -5.14
N PRO A 285 -19.53 7.61 -4.29
CA PRO A 285 -19.41 8.73 -3.35
C PRO A 285 -18.21 8.62 -2.42
N ALA A 286 -17.48 9.72 -2.26
CA ALA A 286 -16.47 9.90 -1.22
C ALA A 286 -16.63 11.22 -0.48
N VAL A 287 -16.18 11.27 0.77
CA VAL A 287 -16.06 12.52 1.52
C VAL A 287 -14.66 13.08 1.34
N ILE A 288 -14.56 14.39 1.10
CA ILE A 288 -13.30 15.08 0.82
C ILE A 288 -13.18 16.26 1.78
N PRO A 289 -12.48 16.07 2.92
CA PRO A 289 -12.34 17.12 3.92
C PRO A 289 -11.24 18.12 3.54
N PHE A 290 -11.54 19.40 3.74
CA PHE A 290 -10.57 20.49 3.63
C PHE A 290 -10.55 21.31 4.93
N PRO A 291 -9.38 21.82 5.35
CA PRO A 291 -9.32 22.77 6.45
C PRO A 291 -9.90 24.12 6.04
N LEU A 292 -10.03 25.03 7.01
CA LEU A 292 -10.16 26.45 6.71
C LEU A 292 -8.79 26.97 6.28
N LEU A 293 -8.71 27.54 5.07
CA LEU A 293 -7.51 28.14 4.51
C LEU A 293 -7.60 29.67 4.53
N THR A 294 -6.52 30.35 4.18
CA THR A 294 -6.54 31.80 3.99
C THR A 294 -7.38 32.19 2.77
N GLU A 295 -7.89 33.43 2.71
CA GLU A 295 -8.70 33.89 1.57
C GLU A 295 -7.98 33.72 0.21
N GLU A 296 -6.66 33.96 0.17
CA GLU A 296 -5.85 33.78 -1.04
C GLU A 296 -5.76 32.31 -1.47
N GLU A 297 -5.59 31.40 -0.51
CA GLU A 297 -5.53 29.95 -0.75
C GLU A 297 -6.90 29.40 -1.16
N GLU A 298 -7.98 29.88 -0.55
CA GLU A 298 -9.36 29.55 -0.92
C GLU A 298 -9.68 29.99 -2.34
N ALA A 299 -9.30 31.22 -2.73
CA ALA A 299 -9.56 31.72 -4.08
C ALA A 299 -8.93 30.84 -5.17
N ILE A 300 -7.78 30.20 -4.90
CA ILE A 300 -7.15 29.24 -5.81
C ILE A 300 -7.92 27.91 -5.83
N MET A 301 -8.40 27.46 -4.68
CA MET A 301 -9.01 26.14 -4.52
C MET A 301 -10.48 26.06 -4.90
N GLU A 302 -11.25 27.13 -4.74
CA GLU A 302 -12.68 27.18 -5.09
C GLU A 302 -12.99 26.65 -6.51
N PRO A 303 -12.32 27.10 -7.60
CA PRO A 303 -12.58 26.52 -8.92
C PRO A 303 -12.23 25.02 -8.99
N GLN A 304 -11.17 24.58 -8.30
CA GLN A 304 -10.75 23.17 -8.29
C GLN A 304 -11.73 22.29 -7.48
N MET A 305 -12.29 22.82 -6.40
CA MET A 305 -13.35 22.16 -5.62
C MET A 305 -14.65 22.10 -6.41
N PHE A 306 -14.98 23.15 -7.16
CA PHE A 306 -16.11 23.15 -8.07
C PHE A 306 -15.98 22.04 -9.12
N GLU A 307 -14.79 21.85 -9.71
CA GLU A 307 -14.55 20.73 -10.62
C GLU A 307 -14.76 19.35 -9.99
N ILE A 308 -14.45 19.19 -8.70
CA ILE A 308 -14.71 17.95 -7.97
C ILE A 308 -16.22 17.75 -7.72
N SER A 309 -16.94 18.82 -7.36
CA SER A 309 -18.37 18.74 -7.05
C SER A 309 -19.24 18.48 -8.28
N GLN A 310 -18.76 18.80 -9.48
CA GLN A 310 -19.41 18.42 -10.74
C GLN A 310 -19.47 16.89 -10.93
N ALA A 311 -18.52 16.13 -10.36
CA ALA A 311 -18.64 14.68 -10.27
C ALA A 311 -19.64 14.35 -9.14
N SER A 312 -20.89 14.11 -9.52
CA SER A 312 -22.13 14.21 -8.72
C SER A 312 -22.23 13.36 -7.43
N PHE A 313 -21.17 12.64 -7.06
CA PHE A 313 -21.14 11.66 -5.99
C PHE A 313 -20.33 12.16 -4.79
N HIS A 314 -19.40 13.10 -4.98
CA HIS A 314 -18.44 13.49 -3.93
C HIS A 314 -19.01 14.57 -3.01
N LYS A 315 -18.75 14.45 -1.71
CA LYS A 315 -19.13 15.44 -0.70
C LYS A 315 -17.89 16.15 -0.18
N ILE A 316 -17.77 17.42 -0.53
CA ILE A 316 -16.76 18.32 0.02
C ILE A 316 -17.24 18.81 1.38
N ILE A 317 -16.36 18.79 2.38
CA ILE A 317 -16.66 19.33 3.72
C ILE A 317 -15.53 20.23 4.21
N ARG A 318 -15.89 21.27 4.96
CA ARG A 318 -14.94 22.18 5.61
C ARG A 318 -14.79 21.82 7.08
N ILE A 319 -13.54 21.73 7.53
CA ILE A 319 -13.17 21.37 8.91
C ILE A 319 -12.57 22.59 9.59
N SER A 320 -13.30 23.15 10.56
CA SER A 320 -12.87 24.33 11.33
C SER A 320 -12.08 23.98 12.59
N THR A 321 -12.03 22.70 12.99
CA THR A 321 -11.45 22.23 14.26
C THR A 321 -9.97 21.88 14.19
N VAL A 322 -9.26 22.30 13.13
CA VAL A 322 -7.83 22.02 12.93
C VAL A 322 -7.03 23.31 13.03
N ALA A 323 -6.66 23.68 14.26
CA ALA A 323 -5.88 24.88 14.51
C ALA A 323 -4.37 24.64 14.29
N SER A 324 -3.64 25.68 13.88
CA SER A 324 -2.24 25.55 13.51
C SER A 324 -1.31 25.10 14.64
N GLU A 325 -1.57 25.55 15.86
CA GLU A 325 -0.79 25.13 17.03
C GLU A 325 -1.06 23.68 17.41
N GLU A 326 -2.27 23.18 17.20
CA GLU A 326 -2.60 21.77 17.44
C GLU A 326 -1.91 20.87 16.41
N VAL A 327 -1.85 21.28 15.13
CA VAL A 327 -1.12 20.54 14.09
C VAL A 327 0.35 20.43 14.47
N LYS A 328 0.98 21.53 14.90
CA LYS A 328 2.38 21.50 15.37
C LYS A 328 2.54 20.57 16.58
N ALA A 329 1.69 20.70 17.59
CA ALA A 329 1.73 19.88 18.80
C ALA A 329 1.51 18.39 18.50
N ALA A 330 0.65 18.06 17.54
CA ALA A 330 0.40 16.69 17.11
C ALA A 330 1.66 16.08 16.46
N LEU A 331 2.29 16.81 15.54
CA LEU A 331 3.47 16.32 14.83
C LEU A 331 4.73 16.27 15.71
N GLN A 332 4.85 17.15 16.72
CA GLN A 332 5.94 17.12 17.70
C GLN A 332 5.98 15.85 18.55
N MET A 333 4.87 15.10 18.65
CA MET A 333 4.87 13.81 19.34
C MET A 333 5.71 12.74 18.62
N TYR A 334 5.93 12.92 17.32
CA TYR A 334 6.56 11.92 16.49
C TYR A 334 8.07 12.12 16.45
N PRO A 335 8.87 11.09 16.76
CA PRO A 335 10.31 11.27 16.98
C PRO A 335 11.12 11.41 15.69
N LYS A 336 10.50 11.18 14.52
CA LYS A 336 11.15 11.31 13.21
C LYS A 336 10.65 12.55 12.47
N ALA A 337 11.54 13.16 11.68
CA ALA A 337 11.14 14.21 10.76
C ALA A 337 10.13 13.64 9.73
N ILE A 338 9.04 14.37 9.50
CA ILE A 338 8.07 14.05 8.45
C ILE A 338 8.26 15.07 7.33
N THR A 339 8.66 14.59 6.16
CA THR A 339 8.78 15.41 4.95
C THR A 339 7.90 14.87 3.84
N SER A 340 7.47 15.77 2.96
CA SER A 340 6.74 15.41 1.74
C SER A 340 7.36 16.13 0.56
N MET A 341 7.85 15.37 -0.43
CA MET A 341 8.56 15.94 -1.59
C MET A 341 9.72 16.87 -1.18
N GLY A 342 10.44 16.51 -0.11
CA GLY A 342 11.54 17.29 0.45
C GLY A 342 11.10 18.54 1.24
N ARG A 343 9.81 18.70 1.53
CA ARG A 343 9.27 19.84 2.30
C ARG A 343 8.83 19.42 3.69
N GLU A 344 9.17 20.25 4.68
CA GLU A 344 8.73 20.16 6.07
C GLU A 344 7.46 20.97 6.34
N LEU A 345 6.92 20.84 7.55
CA LEU A 345 5.72 21.56 8.02
C LEU A 345 5.80 23.07 7.81
N SER A 346 6.94 23.68 8.15
CA SER A 346 7.17 25.13 8.03
C SER A 346 7.19 25.60 6.57
N GLN A 347 7.49 24.70 5.63
CA GLN A 347 7.65 25.01 4.22
C GLN A 347 6.35 24.84 3.44
N ASP A 348 5.42 23.99 3.89
CA ASP A 348 4.17 23.67 3.17
C ASP A 348 3.04 23.30 4.15
N PHE A 349 2.67 24.25 5.01
CA PHE A 349 1.73 24.01 6.11
C PHE A 349 0.38 23.45 5.66
N ALA A 350 -0.18 23.96 4.55
CA ALA A 350 -1.47 23.54 4.00
C ALA A 350 -1.53 22.02 3.70
N PHE A 351 -0.42 21.41 3.27
CA PHE A 351 -0.34 19.97 3.05
C PHE A 351 -0.61 19.19 4.34
N PHE A 352 0.07 19.54 5.42
CA PHE A 352 -0.05 18.86 6.72
C PHE A 352 -1.41 19.14 7.37
N GLN A 353 -1.87 20.40 7.31
CA GLN A 353 -3.18 20.79 7.84
C GLN A 353 -4.33 20.06 7.15
N THR A 354 -4.23 19.86 5.83
CA THR A 354 -5.24 19.12 5.05
C THR A 354 -5.31 17.65 5.44
N ILE A 355 -4.17 17.01 5.68
CA ILE A 355 -4.15 15.63 6.18
C ILE A 355 -4.80 15.55 7.56
N CYS A 356 -4.51 16.52 8.44
CA CYS A 356 -5.13 16.60 9.76
C CYS A 356 -6.65 16.80 9.67
N ALA A 357 -7.14 17.63 8.73
CA ALA A 357 -8.58 17.80 8.48
C ALA A 357 -9.28 16.50 8.06
N ALA A 358 -8.65 15.71 7.20
CA ALA A 358 -9.21 14.41 6.83
C ALA A 358 -9.23 13.42 8.00
N ALA A 359 -8.13 13.36 8.76
CA ALA A 359 -8.04 12.53 9.96
C ALA A 359 -9.04 12.96 11.05
N GLU A 360 -9.24 14.26 11.24
CA GLU A 360 -10.23 14.85 12.13
C GLU A 360 -11.65 14.38 11.80
N TRP A 361 -12.01 14.42 10.52
CA TRP A 361 -13.31 13.94 10.07
C TRP A 361 -13.52 12.45 10.34
N ALA A 362 -12.50 11.63 10.04
CA ALA A 362 -12.54 10.20 10.31
C ALA A 362 -12.74 9.91 11.82
N TRP A 363 -12.00 10.63 12.67
CA TRP A 363 -12.13 10.56 14.12
C TRP A 363 -13.53 10.98 14.60
N HIS A 364 -14.09 12.06 14.05
CA HIS A 364 -15.45 12.50 14.36
C HIS A 364 -16.51 11.45 13.98
N LEU A 365 -16.42 10.87 12.79
CA LEU A 365 -17.35 9.84 12.32
C LEU A 365 -17.36 8.59 13.21
N HIS A 366 -16.18 8.17 13.67
CA HIS A 366 -16.05 7.05 14.60
C HIS A 366 -16.75 7.34 15.93
N ASN A 367 -16.51 8.53 16.52
CA ASN A 367 -17.07 8.88 17.82
C ASN A 367 -18.57 9.21 17.80
N GLN A 368 -19.15 9.58 16.65
CA GLN A 368 -20.60 9.75 16.50
C GLN A 368 -21.35 8.42 16.34
N SER A 369 -20.64 7.34 16.00
CA SER A 369 -21.25 6.02 15.74
C SER A 369 -21.25 5.11 16.98
N ARG A 370 -20.78 5.62 18.12
CA ARG A 370 -20.84 5.00 19.46
C ARG A 370 -21.96 5.65 20.25
#